data_AF-A0A7W0NWJ2-F1
#
_entry.id   AF-A0A7W0NWJ2-F1
#
_cell.length_a   1.000
_cell.length_b   1.000
_cell.length_c   1.000
_cell.angle_alpha   90.00
_cell.angle_beta   90.00
_cell.angle_gamma   90.00
#
_symmetry.space_group_name_H-M   'P 1'
#
loop_
_entity.id
_entity.type
_entity.pdbx_description
1 polymer ?
#
loop_
_entity_poly.entity_id
_entity_poly.type
_entity_poly.pdbx_seq_one_letter_code
_entity_poly.pdbx_strand_id
1 'polypeptide(L)'
;MAQTLFSRFRYSPFLAQMVVIRRCNLACGYCSEFDKTSDPVPFETLEKRLEKLKELGTFGISLTGGEPTLHPDLPRLIRKCRDLRFLRTGMISNGFFLKPELIEKLNEAGLQEMQISIDGVRRNETTEKVLDNLKKRLFALRDHARFRVTVSGVIGAAPPNEAEEVVAFAR
;
A
#
# COMPACT_ATOMS: atom_id res chain seq x y z
N MET A 1 26.81 -12.36 20.09
CA MET A 1 25.88 -13.37 20.64
C MET A 1 25.10 -13.99 19.48
N ALA A 2 25.40 -15.23 19.11
CA ALA A 2 24.67 -15.93 18.06
C ALA A 2 23.25 -16.22 18.56
N GLN A 3 22.26 -15.48 18.05
CA GLN A 3 20.85 -15.79 18.28
C GLN A 3 20.57 -17.17 17.70
N THR A 4 20.11 -18.11 18.53
CA THR A 4 19.64 -19.41 18.07
C THR A 4 18.52 -19.25 17.03
N LEU A 5 18.40 -20.19 16.09
CA LEU A 5 17.37 -20.16 15.04
C LEU A 5 15.95 -19.97 15.64
N PHE A 6 15.73 -20.54 16.83
CA PHE A 6 14.51 -20.41 17.62
C PHE A 6 14.26 -19.01 18.18
N SER A 7 15.31 -18.28 18.62
CA SER A 7 15.13 -16.91 19.11
C SER A 7 14.92 -15.92 17.97
N ARG A 8 15.52 -16.15 16.79
CA ARG A 8 15.22 -15.36 15.58
C ARG A 8 13.73 -15.42 15.24
N PHE A 9 13.14 -16.62 15.18
CA PHE A 9 11.71 -16.77 14.87
C PHE A 9 10.78 -16.09 15.89
N ARG A 10 11.15 -16.09 17.18
CA ARG A 10 10.32 -15.51 18.25
C ARG A 10 10.27 -13.98 18.22
N TYR A 11 11.33 -13.33 17.74
CA TYR A 11 11.46 -11.85 17.78
C TYR A 11 11.47 -11.19 16.40
N SER A 12 11.45 -11.98 15.31
CA SER A 12 11.35 -11.44 13.96
C SER A 12 10.00 -10.75 13.73
N PRO A 13 9.98 -9.53 13.16
CA PRO A 13 8.74 -8.86 12.81
C PRO A 13 7.95 -9.69 11.78
N PHE A 14 6.70 -10.02 12.09
CA PHE A 14 5.86 -10.75 11.14
C PHE A 14 5.53 -9.88 9.91
N LEU A 15 5.18 -8.62 10.14
CA LEU A 15 4.89 -7.65 9.09
C LEU A 15 5.50 -6.31 9.46
N ALA A 16 6.24 -5.71 8.53
CA ALA A 16 6.71 -4.33 8.65
C ALA A 16 5.94 -3.43 7.69
N GLN A 17 5.57 -2.23 8.16
CA GLN A 17 5.05 -1.17 7.31
C GLN A 17 6.16 -0.15 7.08
N MET A 18 6.43 0.18 5.83
CA MET A 18 7.49 1.12 5.46
C MET A 18 6.91 2.32 4.72
N VAL A 19 7.03 3.50 5.33
CA VAL A 19 6.68 4.79 4.72
C VAL A 19 7.74 5.12 3.66
N VAL A 20 7.36 5.06 2.39
CA VAL A 20 8.26 5.38 1.27
C VAL A 20 8.24 6.87 0.91
N ILE A 21 7.12 7.54 1.19
CA ILE A 21 6.90 8.96 0.93
C ILE A 21 5.82 9.49 1.88
N ARG A 22 5.94 10.70 2.41
CA ARG A 22 4.86 11.33 3.22
C ARG A 22 3.88 12.15 2.40
N ARG A 23 4.30 12.64 1.23
CA ARG A 23 3.43 13.38 0.32
C ARG A 23 2.24 12.56 -0.13
N CYS A 24 1.05 13.16 -0.07
CA CYS A 24 -0.19 12.56 -0.56
C CYS A 24 -0.97 13.55 -1.44
N ASN A 25 -1.63 13.04 -2.48
CA ASN A 25 -2.53 13.81 -3.32
C ASN A 25 -3.88 14.14 -2.67
N LEU A 26 -4.25 13.46 -1.58
CA LEU A 26 -5.51 13.68 -0.85
C LEU A 26 -5.27 14.36 0.49
N ALA A 27 -6.32 14.88 1.12
CA ALA A 27 -6.26 15.49 2.45
C ALA A 27 -7.46 15.07 3.32
N CYS A 28 -7.60 13.76 3.57
CA CYS A 28 -8.71 13.22 4.34
C CYS A 28 -8.67 13.72 5.80
N GLY A 29 -9.83 14.12 6.34
CA GLY A 29 -9.94 14.81 7.63
C GLY A 29 -9.49 13.99 8.85
N TYR A 30 -9.45 12.66 8.73
CA TYR A 30 -9.00 11.75 9.79
C TYR A 30 -7.52 11.36 9.69
N CYS A 31 -6.82 11.72 8.60
CA CYS A 31 -5.49 11.20 8.32
C CYS A 31 -4.40 12.12 8.89
N SER A 32 -3.52 11.59 9.75
CA SER A 32 -2.35 12.31 10.28
C SER A 32 -1.06 12.02 9.51
N GLU A 33 -1.05 10.97 8.69
CA GLU A 33 0.18 10.38 8.12
C GLU A 33 0.55 10.95 6.75
N PHE A 34 0.23 12.21 6.46
CA PHE A 34 0.55 12.83 5.18
C PHE A 34 0.98 14.30 5.27
N ASP A 35 1.64 14.75 4.20
CA ASP A 35 1.84 16.16 3.91
C ASP A 35 1.70 16.43 2.39
N LYS A 36 1.98 17.66 1.95
CA LYS A 36 1.91 18.07 0.53
C LYS A 36 3.27 18.32 -0.11
N THR A 37 4.33 18.40 0.69
CA THR A 37 5.60 19.02 0.27
C THR A 37 6.79 18.09 0.40
N SER A 38 6.71 17.01 1.19
CA SER A 38 7.87 16.14 1.40
C SER A 38 8.30 15.47 0.10
N ASP A 39 9.62 15.42 -0.08
CA ASP A 39 10.22 14.64 -1.15
C ASP A 39 10.09 13.13 -0.88
N PRO A 40 10.10 12.30 -1.93
CA PRO A 40 10.24 10.85 -1.79
C PRO A 40 11.50 10.50 -0.98
N VAL A 41 11.43 9.46 -0.15
CA VAL A 41 12.63 8.98 0.54
C VAL A 41 13.58 8.38 -0.50
N PRO A 42 14.86 8.79 -0.57
CA PRO A 42 15.79 8.29 -1.57
C PRO A 42 15.87 6.76 -1.59
N PHE A 43 15.95 6.17 -2.79
CA PHE A 43 15.93 4.72 -2.98
C PHE A 43 16.98 4.01 -2.13
N GLU A 44 18.21 4.53 -2.08
CA GLU A 44 19.34 3.95 -1.38
C GLU A 44 19.10 3.89 0.14
N THR A 45 18.31 4.84 0.67
CA THR A 45 17.90 4.85 2.07
C THR A 45 16.87 3.75 2.33
N LEU A 46 15.88 3.61 1.44
CA LEU A 46 14.86 2.57 1.54
C LEU A 46 15.46 1.17 1.35
N GLU A 47 16.41 1.02 0.43
CA GLU A 47 17.14 -0.23 0.20
C GLU A 47 17.85 -0.72 1.47
N LYS A 48 18.60 0.17 2.14
CA LYS A 48 19.25 -0.16 3.43
C LYS A 48 18.24 -0.57 4.50
N ARG A 49 17.06 0.06 4.53
CA ARG A 49 15.98 -0.31 5.47
C ARG A 49 15.42 -1.69 5.15
N LEU A 50 15.19 -2.01 3.87
CA LEU A 50 14.74 -3.33 3.42
C LEU A 50 15.74 -4.43 3.79
N GLU A 51 17.03 -4.19 3.54
CA GLU A 51 18.10 -5.12 3.89
C GLU A 51 18.14 -5.36 5.40
N LYS A 52 18.00 -4.29 6.21
CA LYS A 52 17.97 -4.43 7.67
C LYS A 52 16.74 -5.20 8.16
N LEU A 53 15.56 -4.93 7.60
CA LEU A 53 14.34 -5.69 7.91
C LEU A 53 14.50 -7.16 7.57
N LYS A 54 15.16 -7.48 6.45
CA LYS A 54 15.43 -8.86 6.07
C LYS A 54 16.43 -9.53 7.00
N GLU A 55 17.48 -8.84 7.44
CA GLU A 55 18.46 -9.32 8.43
C GLU A 55 17.79 -9.68 9.77
N LEU A 56 16.80 -8.88 10.18
CA LEU A 56 15.95 -9.11 11.36
C LEU A 56 14.96 -10.28 11.18
N GLY A 57 14.94 -10.92 10.01
CA GLY A 57 14.06 -12.05 9.70
C GLY A 57 12.61 -11.66 9.40
N THR A 58 12.37 -10.41 8.99
CA THR A 58 11.01 -9.93 8.70
C THR A 58 10.35 -10.79 7.61
N PHE A 59 9.12 -11.26 7.88
CA PHE A 59 8.40 -12.17 6.99
C PHE A 59 7.77 -11.43 5.80
N GLY A 60 7.00 -10.39 6.10
CA GLY A 60 6.30 -9.59 5.10
C GLY A 60 6.58 -8.10 5.22
N ILE A 61 6.39 -7.39 4.13
CA ILE A 61 6.46 -5.93 4.10
C ILE A 61 5.24 -5.34 3.39
N SER A 62 4.79 -4.19 3.88
CA SER A 62 3.77 -3.36 3.26
C SER A 62 4.29 -1.96 3.03
N LEU A 63 4.38 -1.54 1.76
CA LEU A 63 4.77 -0.18 1.37
C LEU A 63 3.58 0.76 1.59
N THR A 64 3.82 1.84 2.32
CA THR A 64 2.79 2.81 2.74
C THR A 64 3.37 4.23 2.72
N GLY A 65 2.65 5.19 3.31
CA GLY A 65 3.06 6.56 3.51
C GLY A 65 1.88 7.52 3.40
N GLY A 66 2.10 8.62 2.69
CA GLY A 66 1.02 9.42 2.12
C GLY A 66 0.35 8.66 0.98
N GLU A 67 0.88 8.79 -0.24
CA GLU A 67 0.47 7.94 -1.37
C GLU A 67 1.70 7.30 -2.06
N PRO A 68 1.94 5.99 -1.89
CA PRO A 68 3.10 5.31 -2.45
C PRO A 68 3.24 5.41 -3.97
N THR A 69 2.12 5.50 -4.72
CA THR A 69 2.15 5.64 -6.18
C THR A 69 2.77 6.96 -6.67
N LEU A 70 3.00 7.93 -5.76
CA LEU A 70 3.75 9.16 -6.05
C LEU A 70 5.28 8.98 -5.97
N HIS A 71 5.77 7.82 -5.51
CA HIS A 71 7.19 7.55 -5.43
C HIS A 71 7.74 7.07 -6.78
N PRO A 72 8.73 7.76 -7.39
CA PRO A 72 9.22 7.42 -8.73
C PRO A 72 9.83 6.01 -8.81
N ASP A 73 10.53 5.58 -7.76
CA ASP A 73 11.13 4.25 -7.67
C ASP A 73 10.22 3.15 -7.13
N LEU A 74 8.89 3.35 -7.03
CA LEU A 74 8.00 2.34 -6.44
C LEU A 74 8.16 0.94 -7.07
N PRO A 75 8.16 0.77 -8.41
CA PRO A 75 8.38 -0.56 -9.00
C PRO A 75 9.77 -1.14 -8.68
N ARG A 76 10.80 -0.28 -8.59
CA ARG A 76 12.17 -0.70 -8.22
C ARG A 76 12.23 -1.19 -6.78
N LEU A 77 11.51 -0.54 -5.85
CA LEU A 77 11.40 -0.96 -4.44
C LEU A 77 10.70 -2.31 -4.30
N ILE A 78 9.60 -2.52 -5.02
CA ILE A 78 8.88 -3.80 -5.02
C ILE A 78 9.78 -4.91 -5.57
N ARG A 79 10.52 -4.65 -6.66
CA ARG A 79 11.50 -5.59 -7.21
C ARG A 79 12.58 -5.93 -6.19
N LYS A 80 13.13 -4.95 -5.47
CA LYS A 80 14.10 -5.18 -4.39
C LYS A 80 13.52 -6.05 -3.27
N CYS A 81 12.24 -5.86 -2.90
CA CYS A 81 11.58 -6.73 -1.91
C CYS A 81 11.52 -8.19 -2.38
N ARG A 82 11.18 -8.41 -3.65
CA ARG A 82 11.20 -9.74 -4.27
C ARG A 82 12.61 -10.33 -4.27
N ASP A 83 13.61 -9.55 -4.65
CA ASP A 83 15.01 -10.01 -4.74
C ASP A 83 15.58 -10.36 -3.36
N LEU A 84 15.18 -9.63 -2.31
CA LEU A 84 15.46 -9.94 -0.90
C LEU A 84 14.62 -11.09 -0.35
N ARG A 85 13.73 -11.68 -1.16
CA ARG A 85 12.88 -12.84 -0.82
C ARG A 85 12.01 -12.57 0.41
N PHE A 86 11.39 -11.40 0.51
CA PHE A 86 10.24 -11.25 1.41
C PHE A 86 9.13 -12.21 0.96
N LEU A 87 8.51 -12.92 1.91
CA LEU A 87 7.49 -13.91 1.58
C LEU A 87 6.15 -13.26 1.20
N ARG A 88 5.96 -12.01 1.64
CA ARG A 88 4.81 -11.17 1.35
C ARG A 88 5.28 -9.74 1.09
N THR A 89 5.01 -9.23 -0.11
CA THR A 89 5.24 -7.83 -0.48
C THR A 89 3.90 -7.20 -0.88
N GLY A 90 3.42 -6.29 -0.04
CA GLY A 90 2.18 -5.56 -0.26
C GLY A 90 2.36 -4.05 -0.33
N MET A 91 1.29 -3.37 -0.70
CA MET A 91 1.22 -1.90 -0.61
C MET A 91 -0.19 -1.43 -0.28
N ILE A 92 -0.28 -0.24 0.33
CA ILE A 92 -1.54 0.44 0.64
C ILE A 92 -1.62 1.68 -0.25
N SER A 93 -2.72 1.87 -0.97
CA SER A 93 -2.91 3.02 -1.86
C SER A 93 -4.34 3.56 -1.78
N ASN A 94 -4.48 4.86 -2.03
CA ASN A 94 -5.76 5.52 -2.28
C ASN A 94 -6.31 5.24 -3.69
N GLY A 95 -5.48 4.69 -4.59
CA GLY A 95 -5.88 4.22 -5.92
C GLY A 95 -6.08 5.29 -7.00
N PHE A 96 -5.94 6.58 -6.70
CA PHE A 96 -6.27 7.67 -7.65
C PHE A 96 -5.36 7.69 -8.89
N PHE A 97 -4.08 7.37 -8.73
CA PHE A 97 -3.09 7.36 -9.81
C PHE A 97 -2.93 6.00 -10.49
N LEU A 98 -3.74 5.01 -10.14
CA LEU A 98 -3.70 3.73 -10.82
C LEU A 98 -4.18 3.88 -12.26
N LYS A 99 -3.30 3.44 -13.16
CA LYS A 99 -3.53 3.32 -14.60
C LYS A 99 -3.02 1.95 -15.05
N PRO A 100 -3.55 1.37 -16.15
CA PRO A 100 -3.11 0.07 -16.64
C PRO A 100 -1.58 -0.07 -16.76
N GLU A 101 -0.88 0.98 -17.19
CA GLU A 101 0.57 0.96 -17.35
C GLU A 101 1.31 0.86 -16.01
N LEU A 102 0.78 1.50 -14.96
CA LEU A 102 1.34 1.36 -13.61
C LEU A 102 1.04 -0.03 -13.06
N ILE A 103 -0.17 -0.55 -13.26
CA ILE A 103 -0.55 -1.89 -12.80
C ILE A 103 0.39 -2.95 -13.42
N GLU A 104 0.70 -2.85 -14.71
CA GLU A 104 1.63 -3.78 -15.35
C GLU A 104 3.06 -3.65 -14.80
N LYS A 105 3.55 -2.43 -14.56
CA LYS A 105 4.85 -2.23 -13.89
C LYS A 105 4.90 -2.88 -12.50
N LEU A 106 3.79 -2.83 -11.76
CA LEU A 106 3.68 -3.48 -10.45
C LEU A 106 3.63 -5.01 -10.57
N ASN A 107 2.95 -5.55 -11.57
CA ASN A 107 2.96 -6.98 -11.91
C ASN A 107 4.40 -7.45 -12.19
N GLU A 108 5.11 -6.76 -13.08
CA GLU A 108 6.49 -7.10 -13.49
C GLU A 108 7.50 -6.96 -12.34
N ALA A 109 7.26 -6.01 -11.44
CA ALA A 109 8.06 -5.84 -10.22
C ALA A 109 7.87 -7.01 -9.24
N GLY A 110 6.73 -7.71 -9.32
CA GLY A 110 6.39 -8.84 -8.45
C GLY A 110 5.66 -8.42 -7.17
N LEU A 111 4.81 -7.39 -7.26
CA LEU A 111 3.87 -7.08 -6.17
C LEU A 111 2.99 -8.31 -5.93
N GLN A 112 2.71 -8.64 -4.67
CA GLN A 112 1.87 -9.81 -4.33
C GLN A 112 0.47 -9.40 -3.87
N GLU A 113 0.33 -8.20 -3.30
CA GLU A 113 -0.96 -7.69 -2.88
C GLU A 113 -1.02 -6.17 -2.79
N MET A 114 -2.23 -5.64 -2.95
CA MET A 114 -2.55 -4.23 -2.85
C MET A 114 -3.82 -4.05 -2.03
N GLN A 115 -3.75 -3.20 -1.00
CA GLN A 115 -4.90 -2.73 -0.26
C GLN A 115 -5.33 -1.37 -0.80
N ILE A 116 -6.54 -1.29 -1.35
CA ILE A 116 -7.14 -0.04 -1.81
C ILE A 116 -8.04 0.52 -0.73
N SER A 117 -7.80 1.78 -0.36
CA SER A 117 -8.64 2.51 0.57
C SER A 117 -9.91 3.04 -0.11
N ILE A 118 -11.08 2.58 0.34
CA ILE A 118 -12.41 3.08 -0.05
C ILE A 118 -13.26 3.18 1.21
N ASP A 119 -13.57 4.41 1.61
CA ASP A 119 -14.24 4.72 2.88
C ASP A 119 -15.76 4.84 2.76
N GLY A 120 -16.26 5.05 1.53
CA GLY A 120 -17.68 5.26 1.24
C GLY A 120 -17.95 5.31 -0.27
N VAL A 121 -19.14 5.72 -0.65
CA VAL A 121 -19.60 5.78 -2.04
C VAL A 121 -19.40 7.18 -2.63
N ARG A 122 -19.75 8.23 -1.87
CA ARG A 122 -19.72 9.63 -2.32
C ARG A 122 -18.79 10.48 -1.48
N ARG A 123 -18.14 11.46 -2.14
CA ARG A 123 -17.23 12.40 -1.49
C ARG A 123 -17.98 13.20 -0.42
N ASN A 124 -17.32 13.40 0.71
CA ASN A 124 -17.80 14.25 1.79
C ASN A 124 -16.64 15.08 2.39
N GLU A 125 -16.90 15.79 3.49
CA GLU A 125 -15.90 16.64 4.17
C GLU A 125 -14.75 15.84 4.79
N THR A 126 -14.98 14.56 5.09
CA THR A 126 -14.03 13.69 5.80
C THR A 126 -13.16 12.88 4.83
N THR A 127 -13.69 12.42 3.70
CA THR A 127 -12.97 11.55 2.77
C THR A 127 -13.23 11.84 1.30
N GLU A 128 -12.17 11.68 0.51
CA GLU A 128 -12.18 11.69 -0.95
C GLU A 128 -12.03 10.29 -1.55
N LYS A 129 -11.70 9.29 -0.71
CA LYS A 129 -11.42 7.91 -1.09
C LYS A 129 -12.72 7.13 -1.21
N VAL A 130 -13.47 7.41 -2.27
CA VAL A 130 -14.85 6.95 -2.43
C VAL A 130 -15.05 6.18 -3.72
N LEU A 131 -16.04 5.28 -3.71
CA LEU A 131 -16.27 4.34 -4.80
C LEU A 131 -16.50 5.04 -6.14
N ASP A 132 -17.28 6.12 -6.18
CA ASP A 132 -17.59 6.82 -7.43
C ASP A 132 -16.33 7.35 -8.15
N ASN A 133 -15.31 7.75 -7.41
CA ASN A 133 -14.03 8.19 -7.98
C ASN A 133 -13.17 7.01 -8.48
N LEU A 134 -13.31 5.85 -7.84
CA LEU A 134 -12.41 4.73 -8.00
C LEU A 134 -12.94 3.60 -8.88
N LYS A 135 -14.24 3.54 -9.20
CA LYS A 135 -14.87 2.49 -10.04
C LYS A 135 -14.03 2.10 -11.27
N LYS A 136 -13.64 3.07 -12.09
CA LYS A 136 -12.82 2.82 -13.29
C LYS A 136 -11.47 2.18 -12.97
N ARG A 137 -10.82 2.60 -11.88
CA ARG A 137 -9.53 2.06 -11.44
C ARG A 137 -9.67 0.66 -10.85
N LEU A 138 -10.78 0.39 -10.16
CA LEU A 138 -11.09 -0.94 -9.63
C LEU A 138 -11.37 -1.93 -10.76
N PHE A 139 -12.05 -1.51 -11.84
CA PHE A 139 -12.18 -2.34 -13.03
C PHE A 139 -10.82 -2.59 -13.70
N ALA A 140 -9.97 -1.57 -13.82
CA ALA A 140 -8.61 -1.76 -14.34
C ALA A 140 -7.78 -2.74 -13.47
N LEU A 141 -7.91 -2.68 -12.14
CA LEU A 141 -7.29 -3.65 -11.23
C LEU A 141 -7.85 -5.05 -11.45
N ARG A 142 -9.18 -5.22 -11.56
CA ARG A 142 -9.81 -6.51 -11.87
C ARG A 142 -9.28 -7.10 -13.16
N ASP A 143 -9.13 -6.28 -14.19
CA ASP A 143 -8.80 -6.73 -15.55
C ASP A 143 -7.29 -6.98 -15.76
N HIS A 144 -6.42 -6.30 -15.00
CA HIS A 144 -4.97 -6.30 -15.26
C HIS A 144 -4.10 -6.77 -14.09
N ALA A 145 -4.56 -6.74 -12.84
CA ALA A 145 -3.71 -7.10 -11.71
C ALA A 145 -3.44 -8.61 -11.65
N ARG A 146 -2.17 -9.00 -11.51
CA ARG A 146 -1.73 -10.38 -11.24
C ARG A 146 -1.45 -10.63 -9.74
N PHE A 147 -1.86 -9.67 -8.91
CA PHE A 147 -1.68 -9.67 -7.47
C PHE A 147 -3.03 -9.53 -6.77
N ARG A 148 -3.09 -9.93 -5.49
CA ARG A 148 -4.34 -9.88 -4.73
C ARG A 148 -4.73 -8.42 -4.44
N VAL A 149 -5.97 -8.06 -4.72
CA VAL A 149 -6.51 -6.74 -4.37
C VAL A 149 -7.51 -6.89 -3.24
N THR A 150 -7.35 -6.07 -2.19
CA THR A 150 -8.26 -6.01 -1.05
C THR A 150 -8.79 -4.59 -0.91
N VAL A 151 -10.09 -4.43 -0.70
CA VAL A 151 -10.69 -3.14 -0.35
C VAL A 151 -10.74 -2.99 1.16
N SER A 152 -10.39 -1.81 1.66
CA SER A 152 -10.50 -1.45 3.07
C SER A 152 -11.09 -0.06 3.24
N GLY A 153 -11.91 0.16 4.25
CA GLY A 153 -12.48 1.47 4.55
C GLY A 153 -12.36 1.82 6.02
N VAL A 154 -12.36 3.12 6.32
CA VAL A 154 -12.46 3.64 7.69
C VAL A 154 -13.93 3.81 8.07
N ILE A 155 -14.39 3.02 9.03
CA ILE A 155 -15.74 3.18 9.58
C ILE A 155 -15.85 4.54 10.30
N GLY A 156 -16.90 5.28 9.99
CA GLY A 156 -17.13 6.65 10.49
C GLY A 156 -16.66 7.76 9.56
N ALA A 157 -15.94 7.44 8.47
CA ALA A 157 -15.59 8.42 7.44
C ALA A 157 -16.73 8.71 6.44
N ALA A 158 -17.75 7.87 6.41
CA ALA A 158 -18.97 8.02 5.62
C ALA A 158 -20.17 7.44 6.40
N PRO A 159 -21.43 7.75 6.00
CA PRO A 159 -22.61 7.15 6.58
C PRO A 159 -22.55 5.61 6.55
N PRO A 160 -23.03 4.89 7.58
CA PRO A 160 -22.91 3.43 7.68
C PRO A 160 -23.44 2.65 6.47
N ASN A 161 -24.52 3.12 5.85
CA ASN A 161 -25.09 2.50 4.65
C ASN A 161 -24.12 2.52 3.46
N GLU A 162 -23.27 3.54 3.34
CA GLU A 162 -22.28 3.59 2.27
C GLU A 162 -21.18 2.53 2.44
N ALA A 163 -20.83 2.17 3.68
CA ALA A 163 -19.88 1.08 3.93
C ALA A 163 -20.44 -0.27 3.47
N GLU A 164 -21.74 -0.52 3.68
CA GLU A 164 -22.42 -1.72 3.19
C GLU A 164 -22.43 -1.77 1.65
N GLU A 165 -22.68 -0.64 0.99
CA GLU A 165 -22.62 -0.53 -0.47
C GLU A 165 -21.20 -0.81 -1.02
N VAL A 166 -20.15 -0.31 -0.36
CA VAL A 166 -18.76 -0.62 -0.74
C VAL A 166 -18.46 -2.11 -0.61
N VAL A 167 -18.92 -2.76 0.48
CA VAL A 167 -18.79 -4.21 0.66
C VAL A 167 -19.55 -4.97 -0.41
N ALA A 168 -20.77 -4.54 -0.74
CA ALA A 168 -21.57 -5.16 -1.80
C ALA A 168 -20.91 -5.05 -3.18
N PHE A 169 -20.26 -3.91 -3.48
CA PHE A 169 -19.49 -3.73 -4.72
C PHE A 169 -18.23 -4.60 -4.77
N ALA A 170 -17.56 -4.82 -3.64
CA ALA A 170 -16.29 -5.54 -3.59
C ALA A 170 -16.43 -7.07 -3.59
N ARG A 171 -17.65 -7.59 -3.40
CA ARG A 171 -17.99 -9.02 -3.51
C ARG A 171 -18.01 -9.47 -4.96
#